data_AF-Q5LFW9-F1
#
_entry.id   AF-Q5LFW9-F1
#
_cell.length_a   1.000
_cell.length_b   1.000
_cell.length_c   1.000
_cell.angle_alpha   90.00
_cell.angle_beta   90.00
_cell.angle_gamma   90.00
#
_symmetry.space_group_name_H-M   'P 1'
#
loop_
_entity.id
_entity.type
_entity.pdbx_description
1 polymer ?
#
loop_
_entity_poly.entity_id
_entity_poly.type
_entity_poly.pdbx_seq_one_letter_code
_entity_poly.pdbx_strand_id
1 'polypeptide(L)'
;MPENVKKEISEAYEQPGVLLAGVNTYTYIFEHWGGWPYKSKKTFVVSHYDTNVSEKENVSFLTDMPLRAVNELKSNSETDIQVIGGGKFITSLIEASLLDEITLYIIPVMLGNGIKFIGKTFGSKWELTQNKILDNQVVCLTYQYKGE
;
A
#
# COMPACT_ATOMS: atom_id res chain seq x y z
N MET A 1 2.19 -7.50 18.06
CA MET A 1 3.04 -6.41 17.54
C MET A 1 3.23 -5.39 18.65
N PRO A 2 4.47 -4.92 18.93
CA PRO A 2 4.75 -3.90 19.94
C PRO A 2 3.96 -2.60 19.72
N GLU A 3 3.71 -1.84 20.78
CA GLU A 3 2.92 -0.60 20.71
C GLU A 3 3.62 0.49 19.89
N ASN A 4 4.94 0.65 19.99
CA ASN A 4 5.67 1.62 19.16
C ASN A 4 5.61 1.26 17.66
N VAL A 5 5.66 -0.02 17.30
CA VAL A 5 5.50 -0.47 15.91
C VAL A 5 4.09 -0.19 15.40
N LYS A 6 3.05 -0.47 16.20
CA LYS A 6 1.66 -0.14 15.84
C LYS A 6 1.48 1.36 15.65
N LYS A 7 2.05 2.18 16.54
CA LYS A 7 1.98 3.63 16.48
C LYS A 7 2.60 4.16 15.20
N GLU A 8 3.82 3.75 14.86
CA GLU A 8 4.47 4.17 13.61
C GLU A 8 3.66 3.80 12.37
N ILE A 9 3.14 2.57 12.32
CA ILE A 9 2.29 2.13 11.21
C ILE A 9 1.01 2.97 11.14
N SER A 10 0.36 3.25 12.27
CA SER A 10 -0.86 4.08 12.32
C SER A 10 -0.59 5.49 11.81
N GLU A 11 0.50 6.12 12.26
CA GLU A 11 0.90 7.46 11.82
C GLU A 11 1.11 7.51 10.30
N ALA A 12 1.72 6.48 9.72
CA ALA A 12 1.90 6.38 8.26
C ALA A 12 0.56 6.29 7.50
N TYR A 13 -0.48 5.69 8.09
CA TYR A 13 -1.82 5.67 7.49
C TYR A 13 -2.62 6.94 7.78
N GLU A 14 -2.28 7.72 8.81
CA GLU A 14 -2.99 8.93 9.22
C GLU A 14 -2.52 10.20 8.48
N GLN A 15 -1.25 10.29 8.11
CA GLN A 15 -0.72 11.48 7.41
C GLN A 15 -1.25 11.68 5.97
N PRO A 16 -1.35 10.64 5.12
CA PRO A 16 -1.66 10.84 3.70
C PRO A 16 -3.14 11.18 3.45
N GLY A 17 -3.41 12.11 2.53
CA GLY A 17 -4.78 12.54 2.20
C GLY A 17 -5.57 11.50 1.40
N VAL A 18 -4.87 10.61 0.69
CA VAL A 18 -5.46 9.61 -0.21
C VAL A 18 -4.89 8.23 0.09
N LEU A 19 -5.77 7.23 0.08
CA LEU A 19 -5.41 5.82 0.17
C LEU A 19 -5.60 5.11 -1.17
N LEU A 20 -4.72 4.16 -1.45
CA LEU A 20 -4.77 3.35 -2.66
C LEU A 20 -4.62 1.87 -2.32
N ALA A 21 -5.55 1.04 -2.78
CA ALA A 21 -5.55 -0.39 -2.50
C ALA A 21 -5.84 -1.22 -3.75
N GLY A 22 -5.34 -2.44 -3.80
CA GLY A 22 -5.80 -3.46 -4.74
C GLY A 22 -7.05 -4.17 -4.21
N VAL A 23 -7.90 -4.64 -5.11
CA VAL A 23 -9.19 -5.27 -4.78
C VAL A 23 -9.11 -6.41 -3.76
N ASN A 24 -8.04 -7.23 -3.78
CA ASN A 24 -7.87 -8.33 -2.82
C ASN A 24 -7.72 -7.82 -1.38
N THR A 25 -6.98 -6.72 -1.19
CA THR A 25 -6.79 -6.11 0.13
C THR A 25 -8.06 -5.43 0.59
N TYR A 26 -8.74 -4.71 -0.31
CA TYR A 26 -10.05 -4.11 -0.01
C TYR A 26 -11.05 -5.17 0.46
N THR A 27 -11.21 -6.25 -0.32
CA THR A 27 -12.16 -7.34 -0.03
C THR A 27 -11.84 -8.00 1.30
N TYR A 28 -10.55 -8.33 1.52
CA TYR A 28 -10.10 -8.94 2.77
C TYR A 28 -10.43 -8.07 3.99
N ILE A 29 -10.10 -6.77 3.95
CA ILE A 29 -10.39 -5.84 5.04
C ILE A 29 -11.90 -5.73 5.27
N PHE A 30 -12.67 -5.53 4.19
CA PHE A 30 -14.12 -5.36 4.29
C PHE A 30 -14.79 -6.57 4.95
N GLU A 31 -14.46 -7.79 4.50
CA GLU A 31 -15.03 -9.04 5.02
C GLU A 31 -14.63 -9.32 6.47
N HIS A 32 -13.37 -9.07 6.84
CA HIS A 32 -12.85 -9.47 8.15
C HIS A 32 -13.01 -8.40 9.23
N TRP A 33 -13.14 -7.13 8.86
CA TRP A 33 -13.23 -6.02 9.81
C TRP A 33 -14.64 -5.42 9.90
N GLY A 34 -15.62 -6.02 9.21
CA GLY A 34 -17.02 -5.57 9.23
C GLY A 34 -17.25 -4.27 8.46
N GLY A 35 -16.43 -4.02 7.43
CA GLY A 35 -16.50 -2.83 6.59
C GLY A 35 -15.13 -2.17 6.34
N TRP A 36 -15.14 -1.07 5.57
CA TRP A 36 -13.93 -0.28 5.35
C TRP A 36 -13.65 0.64 6.55
N PRO A 37 -12.47 0.57 7.18
CA PRO A 37 -12.18 1.29 8.42
C PRO A 37 -11.85 2.77 8.20
N TYR A 38 -11.32 3.14 7.02
CA TYR A 38 -10.78 4.48 6.75
C TYR A 38 -11.83 5.43 6.17
N LYS A 39 -12.95 5.62 6.87
CA LYS A 39 -14.14 6.34 6.36
C LYS A 39 -13.90 7.83 6.09
N SER A 40 -12.99 8.46 6.84
CA SER A 40 -12.65 9.88 6.70
C SER A 40 -11.71 10.17 5.53
N LYS A 41 -11.16 9.14 4.86
CA LYS A 41 -10.15 9.28 3.82
C LYS A 41 -10.67 8.83 2.47
N LYS A 42 -10.28 9.57 1.42
CA LYS A 42 -10.58 9.17 0.06
C LYS A 42 -9.74 7.94 -0.29
N THR A 43 -10.40 6.86 -0.65
CA THR A 43 -9.76 5.60 -1.02
C THR A 43 -10.06 5.26 -2.47
N PHE A 44 -9.02 4.94 -3.24
CA PHE A 44 -9.16 4.36 -4.57
C PHE A 44 -8.81 2.88 -4.56
N VAL A 45 -9.66 2.06 -5.17
CA VAL A 45 -9.45 0.61 -5.28
C VAL A 45 -9.19 0.23 -6.72
N VAL A 46 -8.00 -0.30 -7.00
CA VAL A 46 -7.62 -0.81 -8.31
C VAL A 46 -8.18 -2.21 -8.50
N SER A 47 -9.01 -2.37 -9.53
CA SER A 47 -9.67 -3.62 -9.89
C SER A 47 -9.85 -3.74 -11.39
N HIS A 48 -10.14 -4.94 -11.90
CA HIS A 48 -10.60 -5.12 -13.28
C HIS A 48 -12.13 -5.01 -13.41
N TYR A 49 -12.85 -5.21 -12.31
CA TYR A 49 -14.32 -5.18 -12.26
C TYR A 49 -14.77 -4.35 -11.08
N ASP A 50 -15.88 -3.64 -11.24
CA ASP A 50 -16.51 -2.96 -10.12
C ASP A 50 -17.19 -4.00 -9.22
N THR A 51 -16.65 -4.15 -8.02
CA THR A 51 -17.15 -5.05 -6.97
C THR A 51 -17.36 -4.27 -5.68
N ASN A 52 -17.61 -2.96 -5.81
CA ASN A 52 -17.76 -2.06 -4.68
C ASN A 52 -19.00 -2.44 -3.86
N VAL A 53 -18.76 -2.93 -2.64
CA VAL A 53 -19.82 -3.22 -1.66
C VAL A 53 -19.94 -2.10 -0.62
N SER A 54 -19.19 -1.02 -0.78
CA SER A 54 -19.11 0.13 0.12
C SER A 54 -19.50 1.44 -0.55
N GLU A 55 -20.54 1.45 -1.38
CA GLU A 55 -20.99 2.66 -2.12
C GLU A 55 -21.27 3.88 -1.22
N LYS A 56 -21.55 3.66 0.07
CA LYS A 56 -21.81 4.72 1.07
C LYS A 56 -20.55 5.26 1.73
N GLU A 57 -19.39 4.63 1.50
CA GLU A 57 -18.11 5.03 2.07
C GLU A 57 -17.32 5.86 1.04
N ASN A 58 -16.25 6.54 1.46
CA ASN A 58 -15.40 7.35 0.58
C ASN A 58 -14.42 6.48 -0.26
N VAL A 59 -14.97 5.48 -0.96
CA VAL A 59 -14.25 4.46 -1.72
C VAL A 59 -14.69 4.48 -3.18
N SER A 60 -13.76 4.66 -4.10
CA SER A 60 -13.99 4.67 -5.55
C SER A 60 -13.16 3.60 -6.26
N PHE A 61 -13.77 2.84 -7.16
CA PHE A 61 -13.08 1.80 -7.91
C PHE A 61 -12.50 2.38 -9.21
N LEU A 62 -11.23 2.08 -9.48
CA LEU A 62 -10.54 2.38 -10.73
C LEU A 62 -10.52 1.08 -11.55
N THR A 63 -11.41 0.99 -12.54
CA THR A 63 -11.60 -0.22 -13.35
C THR A 63 -11.12 -0.09 -14.79
N ASP A 64 -11.21 1.11 -15.37
CA ASP A 64 -10.73 1.38 -16.72
C ASP A 64 -9.30 1.92 -16.69
N MET A 65 -8.41 1.29 -17.45
CA MET A 65 -6.97 1.57 -17.49
C MET A 65 -6.38 1.93 -16.10
N PRO A 66 -6.48 1.06 -15.08
CA PRO A 66 -6.28 1.43 -13.68
C PRO A 66 -4.91 2.05 -13.39
N LEU A 67 -3.83 1.57 -14.02
CA LEU A 67 -2.49 2.13 -13.82
C LEU A 67 -2.34 3.54 -14.41
N ARG A 68 -3.05 3.83 -15.51
CA ARG A 68 -3.12 5.19 -16.05
C ARG A 68 -3.88 6.11 -15.10
N ALA A 69 -5.02 5.66 -14.57
CA ALA A 69 -5.78 6.41 -13.58
C ALA A 69 -4.96 6.66 -12.29
N VAL A 70 -4.16 5.68 -11.84
CA VAL A 70 -3.23 5.86 -10.73
C VAL A 70 -2.16 6.90 -11.05
N ASN A 71 -1.60 6.89 -12.26
CA ASN A 71 -0.63 7.89 -12.68
C ASN A 71 -1.24 9.30 -12.71
N GLU A 72 -2.45 9.44 -13.27
CA GLU A 72 -3.17 10.71 -13.28
C GLU A 72 -3.52 11.17 -11.87
N LEU A 73 -3.94 10.27 -10.98
CA LEU A 73 -4.18 10.57 -9.57
C LEU A 73 -2.91 11.08 -8.89
N LYS A 74 -1.78 10.39 -9.10
CA LYS A 74 -0.47 10.77 -8.57
C LYS A 74 -0.03 12.16 -9.06
N SER A 75 -0.23 12.47 -10.33
CA SER A 75 0.13 13.79 -10.89
C SER A 75 -0.74 14.95 -10.39
N ASN A 76 -1.97 14.67 -9.97
CA ASN A 76 -2.93 15.70 -9.54
C ASN A 76 -3.13 15.77 -8.02
N SER A 77 -2.51 14.88 -7.24
CA SER A 77 -2.65 14.86 -5.79
C SER A 77 -1.79 15.95 -5.15
N GLU A 78 -2.38 16.73 -4.25
CA GLU A 78 -1.66 17.74 -3.44
C GLU A 78 -0.94 17.12 -2.23
N THR A 79 -1.28 15.87 -1.88
CA THR A 79 -0.70 15.11 -0.77
C THR A 79 -0.16 13.78 -1.26
N ASP A 80 0.65 13.12 -0.44
CA ASP A 80 1.08 11.75 -0.68
C ASP A 80 -0.13 10.79 -0.80
N ILE A 81 0.08 9.72 -1.57
CA ILE A 81 -0.88 8.63 -1.75
C ILE A 81 -0.33 7.40 -1.05
N GLN A 82 -1.01 6.95 0.00
CA GLN A 82 -0.60 5.75 0.73
C GLN A 82 -1.10 4.49 0.05
N VAL A 83 -0.17 3.63 -0.38
CA VAL A 83 -0.51 2.28 -0.84
C VAL A 83 -0.73 1.38 0.37
N ILE A 84 -1.95 0.85 0.53
CA ILE A 84 -2.28 -0.13 1.59
C ILE A 84 -1.82 -1.54 1.19
N GLY A 85 -1.71 -1.80 -0.12
CA GLY A 85 -1.32 -3.08 -0.69
C GLY A 85 -2.43 -3.68 -1.56
N GLY A 86 -2.40 -4.97 -1.89
CA GLY A 86 -1.47 -6.02 -1.46
C GLY A 86 -0.39 -6.33 -2.49
N GLY A 87 0.37 -7.41 -2.26
CA GLY A 87 1.61 -7.68 -3.00
C GLY A 87 1.47 -7.74 -4.53
N LYS A 88 0.38 -8.30 -5.07
CA LYS A 88 0.12 -8.26 -6.53
C LYS A 88 0.00 -6.82 -7.05
N PHE A 89 -0.70 -5.97 -6.31
CA PHE A 89 -0.90 -4.57 -6.67
C PHE A 89 0.39 -3.76 -6.54
N ILE A 90 1.11 -3.91 -5.43
CA ILE A 90 2.44 -3.29 -5.23
C ILE A 90 3.38 -3.70 -6.37
N THR A 91 3.39 -4.98 -6.75
CA THR A 91 4.20 -5.49 -7.88
C THR A 91 3.87 -4.75 -9.18
N SER A 92 2.58 -4.57 -9.50
CA SER A 92 2.18 -3.85 -10.71
C SER A 92 2.57 -2.37 -10.69
N LEU A 93 2.58 -1.71 -9.52
CA LEU A 93 3.05 -0.33 -9.40
C LEU A 93 4.57 -0.23 -9.62
N ILE A 94 5.34 -1.21 -9.13
CA ILE A 94 6.79 -1.29 -9.38
C ILE A 94 7.07 -1.47 -10.88
N GLU A 95 6.40 -2.41 -11.54
CA GLU A 95 6.57 -2.65 -12.98
C GLU A 95 6.17 -1.44 -13.84
N ALA A 96 5.22 -0.64 -13.37
CA ALA A 96 4.81 0.60 -14.03
C ALA A 96 5.63 1.84 -13.62
N SER A 97 6.66 1.69 -12.77
CA SER A 97 7.43 2.82 -12.21
C SER A 97 6.54 3.88 -11.51
N LEU A 98 5.46 3.45 -10.87
CA LEU A 98 4.48 4.32 -10.18
C LEU A 98 4.70 4.42 -8.67
N LEU A 99 5.56 3.58 -8.09
CA LEU A 99 5.87 3.56 -6.66
C LEU A 99 7.16 4.33 -6.37
N ASP A 100 7.10 5.37 -5.53
CA ASP A 100 8.25 6.25 -5.24
C ASP A 100 9.03 5.82 -4.00
N GLU A 101 8.33 5.33 -2.98
CA GLU A 101 8.89 5.00 -1.68
C GLU A 101 8.33 3.67 -1.17
N ILE A 102 9.18 2.89 -0.49
CA ILE A 102 8.79 1.69 0.24
C ILE A 102 9.33 1.78 1.67
N THR A 103 8.44 1.79 2.65
CA THR A 103 8.80 1.55 4.05
C THR A 103 8.49 0.10 4.43
N LEU A 104 9.53 -0.65 4.82
CA LEU A 104 9.48 -2.05 5.21
C LEU A 104 9.58 -2.20 6.72
N TYR A 105 8.65 -2.96 7.31
CA TYR A 105 8.74 -3.44 8.69
C TYR A 105 9.07 -4.93 8.68
N ILE A 106 10.34 -5.27 8.92
CA ILE A 106 10.84 -6.64 8.91
C ILE A 106 10.69 -7.23 10.31
N ILE A 107 9.81 -8.21 10.43
CA ILE A 107 9.56 -8.94 11.67
C ILE A 107 10.50 -10.16 11.72
N PRO A 108 11.19 -10.43 12.85
CA PRO A 108 12.16 -11.54 12.96
C PRO A 108 11.46 -12.92 13.09
N VAL A 109 10.65 -13.29 12.10
CA VAL A 109 9.88 -14.54 12.06
C VAL A 109 10.02 -15.20 10.70
N MET A 110 10.27 -16.51 10.70
CA MET A 110 10.30 -17.35 9.49
C MET A 110 8.91 -17.95 9.27
N LEU A 111 8.11 -17.35 8.37
CA LEU A 111 6.72 -17.76 8.15
C LEU A 111 6.57 -19.10 7.41
N GLY A 112 7.58 -19.51 6.64
CA GLY A 112 7.56 -20.74 5.83
C GLY A 112 6.73 -20.64 4.54
N ASN A 113 5.44 -20.26 4.64
CA ASN A 113 4.56 -20.04 3.50
C ASN A 113 3.57 -18.89 3.76
N GLY A 114 3.15 -18.18 2.72
CA GLY A 114 2.20 -17.08 2.85
C GLY A 114 2.07 -16.23 1.60
N ILE A 115 1.40 -15.08 1.76
CA ILE A 115 1.24 -14.09 0.69
C ILE A 115 2.58 -13.36 0.53
N LYS A 116 3.16 -13.41 -0.68
CA LYS A 116 4.40 -12.72 -0.99
C LYS A 116 4.19 -11.20 -0.97
N PHE A 117 5.15 -10.48 -0.38
CA PHE A 117 5.13 -9.01 -0.35
C PHE A 117 5.28 -8.40 -1.75
N ILE A 118 6.24 -8.89 -2.54
CA ILE A 118 6.43 -8.53 -3.95
C ILE A 118 6.51 -9.82 -4.79
N GLY A 119 5.87 -9.79 -5.96
CA GLY A 119 5.90 -10.84 -6.96
C GLY A 119 7.16 -10.81 -7.83
N LYS A 120 7.08 -11.41 -9.02
CA LYS A 120 8.15 -11.31 -10.02
C LYS A 120 8.07 -9.93 -10.69
N THR A 121 9.22 -9.28 -10.89
CA THR A 121 9.37 -8.02 -11.65
C THR A 121 10.56 -8.14 -12.59
N PHE A 122 10.80 -7.12 -13.44
CA PHE A 122 11.99 -7.00 -14.27
C PHE A 122 13.23 -6.46 -13.54
N GLY A 123 13.11 -6.18 -12.23
CA GLY A 123 14.14 -5.50 -11.43
C GLY A 123 13.94 -3.98 -11.38
N SER A 124 14.53 -3.34 -10.37
CA SER A 124 14.54 -1.88 -10.18
C SER A 124 15.61 -1.49 -9.17
N LYS A 125 16.07 -0.23 -9.18
CA LYS A 125 17.02 0.29 -8.20
C LYS A 125 16.32 1.12 -7.12
N TRP A 126 16.73 0.88 -5.88
CA TRP A 126 16.20 1.53 -4.69
C TRP A 126 17.35 1.96 -3.78
N GLU A 127 17.28 3.19 -3.26
CA GLU A 127 18.25 3.72 -2.30
C GLU A 127 17.67 3.66 -0.90
N LEU A 128 18.44 3.15 0.07
CA LEU A 128 18.07 3.19 1.48
C LEU A 128 18.22 4.63 2.00
N THR A 129 17.11 5.26 2.38
CA THR A 129 17.09 6.64 2.89
C THR A 129 17.00 6.70 4.41
N GLN A 130 16.39 5.69 5.05
CA GLN A 130 16.26 5.61 6.50
C GLN A 130 16.32 4.16 6.99
N ASN A 131 16.89 3.95 8.18
CA ASN A 131 16.84 2.66 8.88
C ASN A 131 16.71 2.87 10.40
N LYS A 132 15.94 2.01 11.05
CA LYS A 132 15.72 2.04 12.51
C LYS A 132 15.42 0.65 13.04
N ILE A 133 15.88 0.34 14.25
CA ILE A 133 15.47 -0.85 15.00
C ILE A 133 14.39 -0.42 16.00
N LEU A 134 13.26 -1.13 15.98
CA LEU A 134 12.11 -0.96 16.87
C LEU A 134 12.07 -2.10 17.90
N ASP A 135 11.09 -2.03 18.80
CA ASP A 135 10.90 -3.06 19.83
C ASP A 135 10.68 -4.44 19.20
N ASN A 136 11.00 -5.49 19.96
CA ASN A 136 10.99 -6.88 19.50
C ASN A 136 11.82 -7.12 18.24
N GLN A 137 12.90 -6.35 18.06
CA GLN A 137 13.86 -6.50 16.96
C GLN A 137 13.21 -6.33 15.58
N VAL A 138 12.12 -5.56 15.48
CA VAL A 138 11.54 -5.20 14.19
C VAL A 138 12.45 -4.17 13.52
N VAL A 139 12.86 -4.43 12.30
CA VAL A 139 13.70 -3.50 11.53
C VAL A 139 12.80 -2.69 10.59
N CYS A 140 12.83 -1.37 10.72
CA CYS A 140 12.15 -0.43 9.83
C CYS A 140 13.16 0.14 8.82
N LEU A 141 12.89 0.00 7.53
CA LEU A 141 13.74 0.46 6.44
C LEU A 141 12.92 1.26 5.45
N THR A 142 13.35 2.46 5.09
CA THR A 142 12.71 3.28 4.04
C THR A 142 13.61 3.34 2.83
N TYR A 143 13.04 3.04 1.68
CA TYR A 143 13.70 3.00 0.38
C TYR A 143 13.03 3.94 -0.60
N GLN A 144 13.83 4.68 -1.37
CA GLN A 144 13.34 5.53 -2.45
C GLN A 144 13.71 4.96 -3.81
N TYR A 145 12.77 4.98 -4.75
CA TYR A 145 12.97 4.53 -6.12
C TYR A 145 13.95 5.44 -6.87
N LYS A 146 14.87 4.86 -7.64
CA LYS A 146 15.87 5.59 -8.43
C LYS A 146 15.77 5.38 -9.94
N GLY A 147 14.73 4.69 -10.41
CA GLY A 147 14.62 4.29 -11.81
C GLY A 147 15.30 2.95 -12.11
N GLU A 148 15.41 2.65 -13.40
CA GLU A 148 16.19 1.52 -13.95
C GLU A 148 17.70 1.83 -14.03
#